data_AF-A0A433RNR9-F1
#
_entry.id   AF-A0A433RNR9-F1
#
_cell.length_a   1.000
_cell.length_b   1.000
_cell.length_c   1.000
_cell.angle_alpha   90.00
_cell.angle_beta   90.00
_cell.angle_gamma   90.00
#
_symmetry.space_group_name_H-M   'P 1'
#
loop_
_entity.id
_entity.type
_entity.pdbx_description
1 polymer ?
#
loop_
_entity_poly.entity_id
_entity_poly.type
_entity_poly.pdbx_seq_one_letter_code
_entity_poly.pdbx_strand_id
1 'polypeptide(L)'
;MLQINKYLQHLEFEGKAINTIETYRYHLLAFDAWLSYVGKAVNEVSRADILEFKEALLAQNKSGRTVNGILSCVRNYYDYLIMAEEANFNPVSKMIKIKVQPHSQRRLSDEEINEFVSYIDRLPAHTRAAFYLMLGTGARVAEVAKLKKSDFQYIEGALYINIHDAKWGSDRQIPVMFPQAARVVADYVNQLDVSSESAFRCSARTLQRHASNFSKKTGISFSCHVLRHTFATRLLENGVPIEQIQLLLGHRSLTMT
;
A
#
# COMPACT_ATOMS: atom_id res chain seq x y z
N MET A 1 28.49 2.51 -4.34
CA MET A 1 28.12 1.05 -4.37
C MET A 1 28.38 0.23 -3.09
N LEU A 2 29.61 0.07 -2.55
CA LEU A 2 29.86 -0.82 -1.39
C LEU A 2 29.05 -0.45 -0.14
N GLN A 3 29.01 0.85 0.19
CA GLN A 3 28.31 1.38 1.37
C GLN A 3 26.78 1.20 1.28
N ILE A 4 26.21 1.36 0.08
CA ILE A 4 24.78 1.12 -0.18
C ILE A 4 24.43 -0.35 0.10
N ASN A 5 25.25 -1.30 -0.37
CA ASN A 5 25.00 -2.71 -0.12
C ASN A 5 25.03 -3.06 1.37
N LYS A 6 25.98 -2.50 2.14
CA LYS A 6 26.01 -2.66 3.60
C LYS A 6 24.73 -2.14 4.26
N TYR A 7 24.25 -0.97 3.83
CA TYR A 7 23.00 -0.41 4.35
C TYR A 7 21.78 -1.27 4.01
N LEU A 8 21.69 -1.78 2.79
CA LEU A 8 20.57 -2.65 2.38
C LEU A 8 20.57 -3.97 3.17
N GLN A 9 21.75 -4.54 3.44
CA GLN A 9 21.89 -5.70 4.33
C GLN A 9 21.48 -5.35 5.77
N HIS A 10 21.87 -4.18 6.28
CA HIS A 10 21.44 -3.71 7.59
C HIS A 10 19.90 -3.64 7.70
N LEU A 11 19.21 -3.09 6.68
CA LEU A 11 17.75 -3.08 6.64
C LEU A 11 17.12 -4.48 6.59
N GLU A 12 17.80 -5.44 5.94
CA GLU A 12 17.38 -6.84 5.94
C GLU A 12 17.49 -7.46 7.34
N PHE A 13 18.60 -7.22 8.05
CA PHE A 13 18.77 -7.65 9.44
C PHE A 13 17.75 -7.01 10.40
N GLU A 14 17.34 -5.76 10.16
CA GLU A 14 16.24 -5.11 10.89
C GLU A 14 14.85 -5.69 10.55
N GLY A 15 14.76 -6.67 9.65
CA GLY A 15 13.52 -7.33 9.27
C GLY A 15 12.60 -6.49 8.37
N LYS A 16 13.12 -5.44 7.70
CA LYS A 16 12.33 -4.66 6.74
C LYS A 16 11.76 -5.56 5.64
N ALA A 17 10.63 -5.16 5.07
CA ALA A 17 10.02 -5.92 3.98
C ALA A 17 10.90 -5.85 2.71
N ILE A 18 10.96 -6.94 1.95
CA ILE A 18 11.73 -7.04 0.70
C ILE A 18 11.41 -5.88 -0.26
N ASN A 19 10.12 -5.57 -0.43
CA ASN A 19 9.70 -4.45 -1.30
C ASN A 19 10.21 -3.09 -0.79
N THR A 20 10.33 -2.91 0.52
CA THR A 20 10.91 -1.70 1.11
C THR A 20 12.40 -1.64 0.78
N ILE A 21 13.13 -2.74 0.94
CA ILE A 21 14.57 -2.82 0.61
C ILE A 21 14.80 -2.52 -0.87
N GLU A 22 14.00 -3.10 -1.77
CA GLU A 22 14.12 -2.84 -3.21
C GLU A 22 13.76 -1.40 -3.58
N THR A 23 12.79 -0.79 -2.91
CA THR A 23 12.49 0.64 -3.07
C THR A 23 13.68 1.51 -2.63
N TYR A 24 14.31 1.16 -1.50
CA TYR A 24 15.49 1.87 -1.00
C TYR A 24 16.67 1.71 -1.96
N ARG A 25 16.90 0.49 -2.47
CA ARG A 25 17.92 0.22 -3.48
C ARG A 25 17.74 1.13 -4.70
N TYR A 26 16.54 1.18 -5.26
CA TYR A 26 16.24 2.03 -6.42
C TYR A 26 16.50 3.52 -6.13
N HIS A 27 16.06 4.03 -4.97
CA HIS A 27 16.30 5.43 -4.59
C HIS A 27 17.78 5.76 -4.39
N LEU A 28 18.53 4.87 -3.72
CA LEU A 28 19.95 5.08 -3.43
C LEU A 28 20.81 4.96 -4.68
N LEU A 29 20.46 4.09 -5.62
CA LEU A 29 21.13 4.03 -6.92
C LEU A 29 20.91 5.32 -7.72
N ALA A 30 19.73 5.94 -7.65
CA ALA A 30 19.50 7.24 -8.29
C ALA A 30 20.36 8.35 -7.65
N PHE A 31 20.60 8.28 -6.34
CA PHE A 31 21.49 9.21 -5.64
C PHE A 31 22.97 8.96 -5.97
N ASP A 32 23.43 7.70 -5.96
CA ASP A 32 24.80 7.29 -6.33
C ASP A 32 25.14 7.69 -7.77
N ALA A 33 24.19 7.54 -8.70
CA ALA A 33 24.34 8.00 -10.07
C ALA A 33 24.46 9.53 -10.17
N TRP A 34 23.69 10.27 -9.37
CA TRP A 34 23.81 11.73 -9.31
C TRP A 34 25.14 12.18 -8.69
N LEU A 35 25.59 11.54 -7.62
CA LEU A 35 26.91 11.80 -7.01
C LEU A 35 28.05 11.57 -8.01
N SER A 36 27.96 10.48 -8.77
CA SER A 36 28.92 10.17 -9.84
C SER A 36 28.93 11.24 -10.93
N TYR A 37 27.75 11.75 -11.30
CA TYR A 37 27.61 12.81 -12.30
C TYR A 37 28.22 14.15 -11.85
N VAL A 38 28.01 14.54 -10.58
CA VAL A 38 28.59 15.78 -10.03
C VAL A 38 30.03 15.60 -9.51
N GLY A 39 30.57 14.38 -9.55
CA GLY A 39 31.92 14.06 -9.12
C GLY A 39 32.16 14.21 -7.61
N LYS A 40 31.15 13.94 -6.77
CA LYS A 40 31.25 14.06 -5.31
C LYS A 40 31.21 12.72 -4.60
N ALA A 41 32.03 12.57 -3.57
CA ALA A 41 31.93 11.46 -2.64
C ALA A 41 30.80 11.69 -1.63
N VAL A 42 30.27 10.62 -1.05
CA VAL A 42 29.11 10.67 -0.14
C VAL A 42 29.38 11.52 1.12
N ASN A 43 30.63 11.60 1.57
CA ASN A 43 31.08 12.38 2.73
C ASN A 43 31.32 13.87 2.42
N GLU A 44 31.31 14.27 1.15
CA GLU A 44 31.52 15.66 0.69
C GLU A 44 30.21 16.41 0.43
N VAL A 45 29.08 15.71 0.50
CA VAL A 45 27.77 16.24 0.16
C VAL A 45 27.30 17.24 1.21
N SER A 46 27.06 18.48 0.77
CA SER A 46 26.51 19.56 1.58
C SER A 46 24.98 19.65 1.50
N ARG A 47 24.39 20.55 2.28
CA ARG A 47 22.95 20.86 2.18
C ARG A 47 22.58 21.49 0.82
N ALA A 48 23.48 22.27 0.24
CA ALA A 48 23.27 22.87 -1.07
C ALA A 48 23.22 21.79 -2.17
N ASP A 49 24.08 20.79 -2.08
CA ASP A 49 24.09 19.63 -2.97
C ASP A 49 22.76 18.86 -2.94
N ILE A 50 22.15 18.70 -1.76
CA ILE A 50 20.84 18.06 -1.65
C ILE A 50 19.73 18.89 -2.32
N LEU A 51 19.85 20.23 -2.32
CA LEU A 51 18.92 21.08 -3.06
C LEU A 51 19.12 20.91 -4.58
N GLU A 52 20.35 20.86 -5.05
CA GLU A 52 20.66 20.59 -6.47
C GLU A 52 20.16 19.21 -6.91
N PHE A 53 20.37 18.18 -6.07
CA PHE A 53 19.84 16.84 -6.32
C PHE A 53 18.30 16.84 -6.39
N LYS A 54 17.64 17.57 -5.48
CA LYS A 54 16.18 17.73 -5.51
C LYS A 54 15.72 18.37 -6.83
N GLU A 55 16.38 19.44 -7.28
CA GLU A 55 16.04 20.09 -8.56
C GLU A 55 16.32 19.17 -9.76
N ALA A 56 17.40 18.39 -9.74
CA ALA A 56 17.68 17.38 -10.76
C ALA A 56 16.60 16.29 -10.83
N LEU A 57 16.06 15.85 -9.69
CA LEU A 57 14.95 14.90 -9.65
C LEU A 57 13.65 15.50 -10.21
N LEU A 58 13.40 16.77 -9.95
CA LEU A 58 12.25 17.51 -10.51
C LEU A 58 12.38 17.68 -12.03
N ALA A 59 13.58 17.99 -12.53
CA ALA A 59 13.88 18.09 -13.95
C ALA A 59 13.65 16.76 -14.71
N GLN A 60 13.71 15.62 -14.00
CA GLN A 60 13.33 14.30 -14.53
C GLN A 60 11.82 14.04 -14.52
N ASN A 61 10.99 15.06 -14.32
CA ASN A 61 9.52 14.96 -14.21
C ASN A 61 9.03 14.00 -13.10
N LYS A 62 9.82 13.76 -12.06
CA LYS A 62 9.37 12.95 -10.92
C LYS A 62 8.35 13.74 -10.10
N SER A 63 7.29 13.07 -9.66
CA SER A 63 6.30 13.69 -8.78
C SER A 63 6.91 14.12 -7.44
N GLY A 64 6.41 15.20 -6.85
CA GLY A 64 6.91 15.68 -5.55
C GLY A 64 6.86 14.64 -4.43
N ARG A 65 5.90 13.70 -4.49
CA ARG A 65 5.84 12.55 -3.58
C ARG A 65 7.02 11.60 -3.78
N THR A 66 7.36 11.29 -5.03
CA THR A 66 8.51 10.44 -5.37
C THR A 66 9.80 11.09 -4.90
N VAL A 67 9.98 12.39 -5.18
CA VAL A 67 11.15 13.16 -4.73
C VAL A 67 11.27 13.15 -3.21
N ASN A 68 10.17 13.41 -2.48
CA ASN A 68 10.17 13.34 -1.01
C ASN A 68 10.52 11.92 -0.50
N GLY A 69 10.09 10.87 -1.19
CA GLY A 69 10.44 9.48 -0.89
C GLY A 69 11.93 9.18 -1.09
N ILE A 70 12.51 9.66 -2.18
CA ILE A 70 13.96 9.56 -2.46
C ILE A 70 14.74 10.30 -1.37
N LEU A 71 14.41 11.57 -1.10
CA LEU A 71 15.09 12.37 -0.08
C LEU A 71 14.99 11.75 1.33
N SER A 72 13.84 11.17 1.68
CA SER A 72 13.67 10.46 2.95
C SER A 72 14.56 9.22 3.04
N CYS A 73 14.70 8.49 1.93
CA CYS A 73 15.60 7.33 1.83
C CYS A 73 17.06 7.75 1.98
N VAL A 74 17.50 8.79 1.26
CA VAL A 74 18.85 9.35 1.36
C VAL A 74 19.13 9.83 2.78
N ARG A 75 18.17 10.50 3.43
CA ARG A 75 18.30 10.91 4.84
C ARG A 75 18.57 9.73 5.76
N ASN A 76 17.76 8.67 5.68
CA ASN A 76 17.91 7.48 6.53
C ASN A 76 19.24 6.75 6.24
N TYR A 77 19.70 6.79 5.00
CA TYR A 77 21.01 6.27 4.63
C TYR A 77 22.14 7.07 5.28
N TYR A 78 22.08 8.41 5.29
CA TYR A 78 23.06 9.22 6.04
C TYR A 78 22.99 9.00 7.56
N ASP A 79 21.80 8.80 8.13
CA ASP A 79 21.67 8.45 9.54
C ASP A 79 22.41 7.11 9.84
N TYR A 80 22.32 6.12 8.94
CA TYR A 80 23.10 4.88 9.02
C TYR A 80 24.61 5.11 8.83
N LEU A 81 25.02 5.92 7.84
CA LEU A 81 26.45 6.20 7.61
C LEU A 81 27.10 6.88 8.82
N ILE A 82 26.38 7.74 9.52
CA ILE A 82 26.85 8.35 10.77
C ILE A 82 27.00 7.31 11.87
N MET A 83 26.01 6.42 12.03
CA MET A 83 26.10 5.31 12.98
C MET A 83 27.29 4.38 12.68
N ALA A 84 27.62 4.20 11.40
CA ALA A 84 28.75 3.41 10.93
C ALA A 84 30.08 4.17 10.90
N GLU A 85 30.13 5.43 11.38
CA GLU A 85 31.30 6.30 11.36
C GLU A 85 31.86 6.59 9.94
N GLU A 86 31.04 6.39 8.91
CA GLU A 86 31.39 6.63 7.50
C GLU A 86 30.97 8.04 7.02
N ALA A 87 30.21 8.80 7.85
CA ALA A 87 29.85 10.20 7.63
C ALA A 87 29.77 10.99 8.94
N ASN A 88 30.10 12.28 8.91
CA ASN A 88 30.13 13.13 10.12
C ASN A 88 28.84 13.93 10.34
N PHE A 89 28.02 14.09 9.31
CA PHE A 89 26.76 14.83 9.40
C PHE A 89 25.75 14.38 8.35
N ASN A 90 24.48 14.64 8.60
CA ASN A 90 23.40 14.35 7.65
C ASN A 90 23.06 15.62 6.84
N PRO A 91 23.32 15.66 5.52
CA PRO A 91 23.04 16.83 4.68
C PRO A 91 21.56 16.99 4.35
N VAL A 92 20.73 15.96 4.56
CA VAL A 92 19.31 16.00 4.21
C VAL A 92 18.48 16.51 5.38
N SER A 93 18.14 17.80 5.37
CA SER A 93 17.24 18.39 6.37
C SER A 93 15.80 17.88 6.24
N LYS A 94 15.10 17.69 7.36
CA LYS A 94 13.65 17.40 7.36
C LYS A 94 12.82 18.52 6.70
N MET A 95 13.37 19.73 6.61
CA MET A 95 12.73 20.89 5.98
C MET A 95 12.81 20.87 4.44
N ILE A 96 13.72 20.09 3.86
CA ILE A 96 13.84 19.97 2.39
C ILE A 96 12.77 18.97 1.92
N LYS A 97 11.55 19.46 1.74
CA LYS A 97 10.42 18.71 1.21
C LYS A 97 9.64 19.54 0.20
N ILE A 98 9.14 18.88 -0.83
CA ILE A 98 8.18 19.48 -1.75
C ILE A 98 6.82 19.42 -1.08
N LYS A 99 6.12 20.56 -1.04
CA LYS A 99 4.72 20.60 -0.62
C LYS A 99 3.90 19.83 -1.65
N VAL A 100 3.37 18.68 -1.24
CA VAL A 100 2.48 17.87 -2.06
C VAL A 100 1.08 18.07 -1.52
N GLN A 101 0.12 18.41 -2.38
CA GLN A 101 -1.27 18.43 -1.98
C GLN A 101 -1.69 17.03 -1.52
N PRO A 102 -2.40 16.88 -0.40
CA PRO A 102 -3.00 15.61 -0.04
C PRO A 102 -3.83 15.13 -1.22
N HIS A 103 -3.71 13.85 -1.59
CA HIS A 103 -4.71 13.27 -2.48
C HIS A 103 -6.05 13.34 -1.74
N SER A 104 -7.07 13.89 -2.40
CA SER A 104 -8.45 13.77 -1.93
C SER A 104 -8.73 12.30 -1.65
N GLN A 105 -9.10 11.99 -0.40
CA GLN A 105 -9.56 10.67 -0.02
C GLN A 105 -10.92 10.44 -0.67
N ARG A 106 -10.91 10.01 -1.93
CA ARG A 106 -12.11 9.76 -2.71
C ARG A 106 -12.79 8.49 -2.22
N ARG A 107 -14.10 8.57 -1.98
CA ARG A 107 -15.01 7.41 -1.96
C ARG A 107 -15.78 7.31 -3.26
N LEU A 108 -16.31 6.13 -3.56
CA LEU A 108 -17.30 5.98 -4.62
C LEU A 108 -18.65 6.54 -4.18
N SER A 109 -19.39 7.13 -5.12
CA SER A 109 -20.84 7.37 -4.96
C SER A 109 -21.63 6.06 -5.16
N ASP A 110 -22.93 6.09 -4.89
CA ASP A 110 -23.78 4.91 -5.08
C ASP A 110 -23.90 4.54 -6.56
N GLU A 111 -23.95 5.52 -7.46
CA GLU A 111 -23.91 5.34 -8.90
C GLU A 111 -22.59 4.70 -9.35
N GLU A 112 -21.46 5.19 -8.84
CA GLU A 112 -20.14 4.64 -9.17
C GLU A 112 -19.96 3.21 -8.61
N ILE A 113 -20.58 2.88 -7.49
CA ILE A 113 -20.63 1.52 -6.96
C ILE A 113 -21.45 0.62 -7.89
N ASN A 114 -22.60 1.08 -8.38
CA ASN A 114 -23.41 0.32 -9.33
C ASN A 114 -22.66 0.08 -10.65
N GLU A 115 -21.93 1.07 -11.15
CA GLU A 115 -21.05 0.90 -12.31
C GLU A 115 -19.91 -0.09 -12.03
N PHE A 116 -19.27 0.01 -10.86
CA PHE A 116 -18.22 -0.91 -10.46
C PHE A 116 -18.73 -2.36 -10.33
N VAL A 117 -19.88 -2.56 -9.69
CA VAL A 117 -20.56 -3.86 -9.58
C VAL A 117 -20.86 -4.42 -10.97
N SER A 118 -21.45 -3.63 -11.84
CA SER A 118 -21.77 -4.02 -13.23
C SER A 118 -20.51 -4.42 -14.03
N TYR A 119 -19.37 -3.80 -13.73
CA TYR A 119 -18.09 -4.14 -14.32
C TYR A 119 -17.52 -5.46 -13.77
N ILE A 120 -17.48 -5.63 -12.44
CA ILE A 120 -16.89 -6.84 -11.83
C ILE A 120 -17.74 -8.09 -12.03
N ASP A 121 -19.05 -7.96 -12.25
CA ASP A 121 -19.95 -9.08 -12.50
C ASP A 121 -19.62 -9.84 -13.80
N ARG A 122 -18.95 -9.16 -14.74
CA ARG A 122 -18.47 -9.72 -16.01
C ARG A 122 -17.08 -10.36 -15.89
N LEU A 123 -16.42 -10.25 -14.74
CA LEU A 123 -15.11 -10.85 -14.50
C LEU A 123 -15.24 -12.33 -14.10
N PRO A 124 -14.16 -13.13 -14.24
CA PRO A 124 -14.14 -14.50 -13.73
C PRO A 124 -14.53 -14.56 -12.25
N ALA A 125 -15.23 -15.63 -11.86
CA ALA A 125 -15.84 -15.77 -10.53
C ALA A 125 -14.86 -15.49 -9.38
N HIS A 126 -13.62 -15.94 -9.49
CA HIS A 126 -12.58 -15.73 -8.49
C HIS A 126 -12.20 -14.24 -8.32
N THR A 127 -12.07 -13.50 -9.42
CA THR A 127 -11.75 -12.07 -9.42
C THR A 127 -12.95 -11.26 -8.96
N ARG A 128 -14.16 -11.64 -9.40
CA ARG A 128 -15.42 -11.03 -8.95
C ARG A 128 -15.58 -11.16 -7.44
N ALA A 129 -15.45 -12.37 -6.89
CA ALA A 129 -15.56 -12.62 -5.45
C ALA A 129 -14.50 -11.84 -4.65
N ALA A 130 -13.26 -11.74 -5.14
CA ALA A 130 -12.22 -10.94 -4.49
C ALA A 130 -12.60 -9.45 -4.40
N PHE A 131 -13.14 -8.85 -5.46
CA PHE A 131 -13.58 -7.45 -5.43
C PHE A 131 -14.80 -7.22 -4.55
N TYR A 132 -15.77 -8.15 -4.56
CA TYR A 132 -16.89 -8.11 -3.61
C TYR A 132 -16.40 -8.18 -2.16
N LEU A 133 -15.43 -9.05 -1.86
CA LEU A 133 -14.85 -9.12 -0.53
C LEU A 133 -14.20 -7.79 -0.14
N MET A 134 -13.41 -7.19 -1.03
CA MET A 134 -12.79 -5.88 -0.79
C MET A 134 -13.83 -4.80 -0.51
N LEU A 135 -14.92 -4.76 -1.29
CA LEU A 135 -16.02 -3.83 -1.10
C LEU A 135 -16.68 -4.09 0.27
N GLY A 136 -16.98 -5.34 0.61
CA GLY A 136 -17.68 -5.76 1.83
C GLY A 136 -16.89 -5.73 3.14
N THR A 137 -15.58 -5.52 3.10
CA THR A 137 -14.71 -5.60 4.29
C THR A 137 -13.70 -4.45 4.41
N GLY A 138 -13.46 -3.70 3.34
CA GLY A 138 -12.38 -2.72 3.29
C GLY A 138 -10.96 -3.31 3.43
N ALA A 139 -10.81 -4.63 3.28
CA ALA A 139 -9.52 -5.30 3.32
C ALA A 139 -8.60 -4.84 2.17
N ARG A 140 -7.30 -4.78 2.42
CA ARG A 140 -6.31 -4.37 1.41
C ARG A 140 -6.22 -5.45 0.33
N VAL A 141 -5.94 -5.03 -0.91
CA VAL A 141 -5.78 -5.95 -2.06
C VAL A 141 -4.76 -7.05 -1.81
N ALA A 142 -3.67 -6.74 -1.09
CA ALA A 142 -2.63 -7.71 -0.77
C ALA A 142 -3.03 -8.69 0.33
N GLU A 143 -3.93 -8.30 1.24
CA GLU A 143 -4.51 -9.19 2.25
C GLU A 143 -5.50 -10.14 1.55
N VAL A 144 -6.42 -9.59 0.76
CA VAL A 144 -7.41 -10.38 -0.01
C VAL A 144 -6.75 -11.39 -0.94
N ALA A 145 -5.70 -10.99 -1.67
CA ALA A 145 -4.98 -11.89 -2.56
C ALA A 145 -4.28 -13.07 -1.85
N LYS A 146 -4.09 -13.01 -0.52
CA LYS A 146 -3.42 -14.04 0.28
C LYS A 146 -4.37 -14.93 1.09
N LEU A 147 -5.64 -14.52 1.26
CA LEU A 147 -6.62 -15.28 2.03
C LEU A 147 -6.78 -16.69 1.46
N LYS A 148 -6.81 -17.68 2.33
CA LYS A 148 -7.07 -19.10 2.04
C LYS A 148 -8.50 -19.44 2.39
N LYS A 149 -8.99 -20.60 1.94
CA LYS A 149 -10.34 -21.08 2.31
C LYS A 149 -10.52 -21.16 3.84
N SER A 150 -9.47 -21.58 4.56
CA SER A 150 -9.47 -21.67 6.03
C SER A 150 -9.65 -20.34 6.77
N ASP A 151 -9.44 -19.22 6.07
CA ASP A 151 -9.53 -17.89 6.67
C ASP A 151 -10.98 -17.37 6.69
N PHE A 152 -11.93 -18.12 6.12
CA PHE A 152 -13.35 -17.78 6.10
C PHE A 152 -14.11 -18.61 7.13
N GLN A 153 -14.96 -17.96 7.92
CA GLN A 153 -15.80 -18.65 8.91
C GLN A 153 -17.16 -17.99 9.06
N TYR A 154 -18.15 -18.78 9.46
CA TYR A 154 -19.46 -18.27 9.84
C TYR A 154 -19.55 -18.14 11.36
N ILE A 155 -19.96 -16.96 11.84
CA ILE A 155 -20.27 -16.71 13.25
C ILE A 155 -21.65 -16.06 13.29
N GLU A 156 -22.57 -16.66 14.03
CA GLU A 156 -23.94 -16.15 14.21
C GLU A 156 -24.66 -15.83 12.87
N GLY A 157 -24.40 -16.65 11.83
CA GLY A 157 -25.01 -16.49 10.51
C GLY A 157 -24.35 -15.44 9.59
N ALA A 158 -23.35 -14.70 10.08
CA ALA A 158 -22.57 -13.77 9.27
C ALA A 158 -21.24 -14.41 8.82
N LEU A 159 -20.83 -14.11 7.59
CA LEU A 159 -19.53 -14.52 7.04
C LEU A 159 -18.44 -13.57 7.53
N TYR A 160 -17.34 -14.12 8.04
CA TYR A 160 -16.16 -13.40 8.49
C TYR A 160 -14.92 -13.83 7.72
N ILE A 161 -13.96 -12.91 7.62
CA ILE A 161 -12.59 -13.20 7.22
C ILE A 161 -11.63 -12.98 8.38
N ASN A 162 -10.64 -13.85 8.49
CA ASN A 162 -9.52 -13.72 9.42
C ASN A 162 -8.29 -13.26 8.65
N ILE A 163 -7.78 -12.08 8.97
CA ILE A 163 -6.53 -11.58 8.39
C ILE A 163 -5.43 -11.82 9.41
N HIS A 164 -4.42 -12.58 8.99
CA HIS A 164 -3.22 -12.83 9.78
C HIS A 164 -2.04 -12.03 9.18
N ASP A 165 -1.54 -11.06 9.94
CA ASP A 165 -0.31 -10.32 9.63
C ASP A 165 0.65 -10.40 10.82
N ALA A 166 1.30 -11.57 10.90
CA ALA A 166 2.25 -11.93 11.95
C ALA A 166 3.42 -10.94 12.07
N LYS A 167 3.71 -10.16 11.03
CA LYS A 167 4.89 -9.29 11.05
C LYS A 167 4.68 -8.08 11.96
N TRP A 168 3.44 -7.79 12.36
CA TRP A 168 3.16 -6.55 13.05
C TRP A 168 1.87 -6.47 13.90
N GLY A 169 1.20 -7.59 14.22
CA GLY A 169 0.08 -7.59 15.17
C GLY A 169 -1.16 -6.83 14.69
N SER A 170 -1.45 -6.85 13.39
CA SER A 170 -2.71 -6.33 12.81
C SER A 170 -3.70 -7.45 12.48
N ASP A 171 -3.57 -8.57 13.19
CA ASP A 171 -4.48 -9.69 13.14
C ASP A 171 -5.87 -9.21 13.54
N ARG A 172 -6.85 -9.53 12.70
CA ARG A 172 -8.21 -9.07 12.90
C ARG A 172 -9.19 -9.94 12.17
N GLN A 173 -10.37 -10.01 12.76
CA GLN A 173 -11.53 -10.65 12.17
C GLN A 173 -12.49 -9.57 11.68
N ILE A 174 -12.93 -9.68 10.42
CA ILE A 174 -13.78 -8.67 9.79
C ILE A 174 -15.04 -9.37 9.25
N PRO A 175 -16.25 -8.95 9.66
CA PRO A 175 -17.47 -9.42 9.02
C PRO A 175 -17.58 -8.87 7.60
N VAL A 176 -18.13 -9.66 6.68
CA VAL A 176 -18.50 -9.19 5.35
C VAL A 176 -19.83 -8.44 5.45
N MET A 177 -19.76 -7.12 5.68
CA MET A 177 -20.91 -6.30 6.10
C MET A 177 -21.91 -5.97 4.98
N PHE A 178 -21.59 -6.28 3.72
CA PHE A 178 -22.52 -6.06 2.60
C PHE A 178 -23.20 -7.37 2.19
N PRO A 179 -24.55 -7.48 2.26
CA PRO A 179 -25.26 -8.74 2.00
C PRO A 179 -24.95 -9.36 0.63
N GLN A 180 -24.90 -8.54 -0.42
CA GLN A 180 -24.54 -9.02 -1.76
C GLN A 180 -23.10 -9.54 -1.80
N ALA A 181 -22.15 -8.84 -1.16
CA ALA A 181 -20.77 -9.29 -1.07
C ALA A 181 -20.66 -10.61 -0.30
N ALA A 182 -21.33 -10.70 0.86
CA ALA A 182 -21.34 -11.92 1.68
C ALA A 182 -21.87 -13.11 0.88
N ARG A 183 -22.97 -12.94 0.15
CA ARG A 183 -23.54 -13.97 -0.72
C ARG A 183 -22.58 -14.39 -1.83
N VAL A 184 -22.06 -13.45 -2.63
CA VAL A 184 -21.18 -13.76 -3.76
C VAL A 184 -19.88 -14.43 -3.30
N VAL A 185 -19.32 -13.97 -2.18
CA VAL A 185 -18.10 -14.55 -1.60
C VAL A 185 -18.38 -15.94 -1.05
N ALA A 186 -19.47 -16.13 -0.30
CA ALA A 186 -19.87 -17.43 0.23
C ALA A 186 -20.07 -18.46 -0.89
N ASP A 187 -20.86 -18.10 -1.92
CA ASP A 187 -21.16 -18.96 -3.06
C ASP A 187 -19.87 -19.42 -3.75
N TYR A 188 -18.87 -18.54 -3.86
CA TYR A 188 -17.58 -18.87 -4.45
C TYR A 188 -16.72 -19.75 -3.52
N VAL A 189 -16.54 -19.34 -2.25
CA VAL A 189 -15.63 -20.01 -1.30
C VAL A 189 -16.13 -21.41 -0.92
N ASN A 190 -17.44 -21.62 -0.84
CA ASN A 190 -18.03 -22.92 -0.52
C ASN A 190 -17.75 -23.98 -1.60
N GLN A 191 -17.50 -23.57 -2.84
CA GLN A 191 -17.15 -24.47 -3.95
C GLN A 191 -15.67 -24.86 -3.99
N LEU A 192 -14.82 -24.22 -3.18
CA LEU A 192 -13.38 -24.50 -3.16
C LEU A 192 -13.06 -25.71 -2.29
N ASP A 193 -12.02 -26.47 -2.60
CA ASP A 193 -11.47 -27.43 -1.65
C ASP A 193 -10.59 -26.71 -0.61
N VAL A 194 -10.49 -27.30 0.59
CA VAL A 194 -9.55 -26.81 1.60
C VAL A 194 -8.14 -27.07 1.09
N SER A 195 -7.36 -26.01 0.90
CA SER A 195 -5.97 -26.10 0.44
C SER A 195 -5.13 -24.97 1.04
N SER A 196 -3.81 -25.09 0.91
CA SER A 196 -2.87 -24.03 1.28
C SER A 196 -2.83 -22.88 0.26
N GLU A 197 -3.54 -22.99 -0.86
CA GLU A 197 -3.57 -21.97 -1.90
C GLU A 197 -4.45 -20.77 -1.50
N SER A 198 -4.17 -19.63 -2.11
CA SER A 198 -5.05 -18.46 -2.04
C SER A 198 -6.43 -18.80 -2.61
N ALA A 199 -7.49 -18.53 -1.85
CA ALA A 199 -8.88 -18.81 -2.19
C ALA A 199 -9.28 -18.23 -3.54
N PHE A 200 -8.82 -17.01 -3.85
CA PHE A 200 -9.16 -16.33 -5.10
C PHE A 200 -8.21 -16.67 -6.25
N ARG A 201 -7.13 -17.41 -6.00
CA ARG A 201 -6.10 -17.78 -6.99
C ARG A 201 -5.69 -16.60 -7.89
N CYS A 202 -5.65 -15.41 -7.29
CA CYS A 202 -5.50 -14.14 -7.98
C CYS A 202 -4.49 -13.27 -7.26
N SER A 203 -3.45 -12.85 -7.98
CA SER A 203 -2.45 -11.95 -7.43
C SER A 203 -3.00 -10.54 -7.22
N ALA A 204 -2.46 -9.82 -6.23
CA ALA A 204 -2.79 -8.41 -6.01
C ALA A 204 -2.57 -7.55 -7.26
N ARG A 205 -1.53 -7.86 -8.06
CA ARG A 205 -1.25 -7.20 -9.34
C ARG A 205 -2.35 -7.40 -10.37
N THR A 206 -2.98 -8.58 -10.39
CA THR A 206 -4.12 -8.86 -11.27
C THR A 206 -5.33 -8.03 -10.88
N LEU A 207 -5.68 -7.97 -9.59
CA LEU A 207 -6.75 -7.10 -9.10
C LEU A 207 -6.47 -5.63 -9.40
N GLN A 208 -5.25 -5.16 -9.17
CA GLN A 208 -4.85 -3.78 -9.50
C GLN A 208 -4.98 -3.49 -10.99
N ARG A 209 -4.63 -4.44 -11.87
CA ARG A 209 -4.81 -4.31 -13.32
C ARG A 209 -6.29 -4.19 -13.68
N HIS A 210 -7.18 -5.00 -13.09
CA HIS A 210 -8.62 -4.88 -13.30
C HIS A 210 -9.17 -3.55 -12.80
N ALA A 211 -8.68 -3.03 -11.67
CA ALA A 211 -9.03 -1.71 -11.16
C ALA A 211 -8.58 -0.59 -12.12
N SER A 212 -7.36 -0.64 -12.65
CA SER A 212 -6.89 0.33 -13.67
C SER A 212 -7.71 0.24 -14.96
N ASN A 213 -8.11 -0.96 -15.38
CA ASN A 213 -8.97 -1.14 -16.55
C ASN A 213 -10.37 -0.57 -16.34
N PHE A 214 -10.94 -0.68 -15.13
CA PHE A 214 -12.19 -0.04 -14.77
C PHE A 214 -12.08 1.47 -14.95
N SER A 215 -11.08 2.11 -14.32
CA SER A 215 -10.87 3.57 -14.47
C SER A 215 -10.73 4.03 -15.90
N LYS A 216 -9.98 3.27 -16.72
CA LYS A 216 -9.80 3.61 -18.14
C LYS A 216 -11.10 3.50 -18.94
N LYS A 217 -11.99 2.57 -18.58
CA LYS A 217 -13.25 2.33 -19.30
C LYS A 217 -14.35 3.31 -18.92
N THR A 218 -14.44 3.70 -17.65
CA THR A 218 -15.54 4.54 -17.15
C THR A 218 -15.13 6.00 -16.95
N GLY A 219 -13.83 6.31 -16.94
CA GLY A 219 -13.32 7.62 -16.54
C GLY A 219 -13.36 7.85 -15.03
N ILE A 220 -13.90 6.91 -14.24
CA ILE A 220 -13.97 6.99 -12.78
C ILE A 220 -12.57 6.77 -12.20
N SER A 221 -12.05 7.77 -11.49
CA SER A 221 -10.78 7.64 -10.77
C SER A 221 -10.90 6.57 -9.67
N PHE A 222 -10.24 5.43 -9.87
CA PHE A 222 -10.41 4.26 -9.03
C PHE A 222 -9.09 3.51 -8.81
N SER A 223 -8.93 3.01 -7.60
CA SER A 223 -7.92 2.01 -7.25
C SER A 223 -8.52 1.08 -6.20
N CYS A 224 -7.89 -0.06 -5.96
CA CYS A 224 -8.29 -0.97 -4.89
C CYS A 224 -8.42 -0.29 -3.51
N HIS A 225 -7.66 0.79 -3.24
CA HIS A 225 -7.77 1.52 -1.98
C HIS A 225 -9.04 2.37 -1.89
N VAL A 226 -9.62 2.77 -3.02
CA VAL A 226 -10.90 3.51 -3.04
C VAL A 226 -12.02 2.66 -2.46
N LEU A 227 -12.02 1.33 -2.68
CA LEU A 227 -13.00 0.44 -2.03
C LEU A 227 -12.91 0.47 -0.51
N ARG A 228 -11.67 0.49 0.01
CA ARG A 228 -11.44 0.60 1.46
C ARG A 228 -11.90 1.95 2.01
N HIS A 229 -11.59 3.05 1.33
CA HIS A 229 -12.10 4.36 1.73
C HIS A 229 -13.64 4.41 1.69
N THR A 230 -14.23 3.86 0.62
CA THR A 230 -15.69 3.77 0.47
C THR A 230 -16.32 2.97 1.61
N PHE A 231 -15.73 1.83 1.98
CA PHE A 231 -16.16 1.04 3.14
C PHE A 231 -16.07 1.84 4.44
N ALA A 232 -14.92 2.47 4.71
CA ALA A 232 -14.71 3.27 5.91
C ALA A 232 -15.70 4.44 6.04
N THR A 233 -15.87 5.20 4.96
CA THR A 233 -16.79 6.34 4.93
C THR A 233 -18.24 5.89 5.10
N ARG A 234 -18.65 4.77 4.48
CA ARG A 234 -20.01 4.25 4.67
C ARG A 234 -20.27 3.80 6.10
N LEU A 235 -19.30 3.17 6.78
CA LEU A 235 -19.47 2.83 8.19
C LEU A 235 -19.60 4.08 9.06
N LEU A 236 -18.80 5.11 8.78
CA LEU A 236 -18.88 6.38 9.49
C LEU A 236 -20.23 7.09 9.25
N GLU A 237 -20.71 7.11 8.00
CA GLU A 237 -22.01 7.66 7.61
C GLU A 237 -23.17 6.89 8.28
N ASN A 238 -23.01 5.60 8.58
CA ASN A 238 -23.96 4.79 9.32
C ASN A 238 -23.76 4.84 10.85
N GLY A 239 -22.95 5.77 11.36
CA GLY A 239 -22.79 6.02 12.79
C GLY A 239 -21.88 5.03 13.53
N VAL A 240 -21.10 4.22 12.82
CA VAL A 240 -20.11 3.33 13.46
C VAL A 240 -18.97 4.19 14.04
N PRO A 241 -18.62 4.03 15.33
CA PRO A 241 -17.54 4.79 15.95
C PRO A 241 -16.20 4.60 15.21
N ILE A 242 -15.42 5.67 15.08
CA ILE A 242 -14.19 5.66 14.29
C ILE A 242 -13.16 4.65 14.81
N GLU A 243 -13.14 4.43 16.13
CA GLU A 243 -12.29 3.47 16.81
C GLU A 243 -12.61 2.04 16.34
N GLN A 244 -13.89 1.72 16.17
CA GLN A 244 -14.32 0.41 15.65
C GLN A 244 -13.95 0.25 14.18
N ILE A 245 -14.11 1.31 13.37
CA ILE A 245 -13.70 1.30 11.96
C ILE A 245 -12.19 1.07 11.86
N GLN A 246 -11.38 1.71 12.69
CA GLN A 246 -9.93 1.55 12.70
C GLN A 246 -9.50 0.13 13.10
N LEU A 247 -10.17 -0.48 14.07
CA LEU A 247 -9.94 -1.88 14.46
C LEU A 247 -10.23 -2.82 13.28
N LEU A 248 -11.39 -2.68 12.61
CA LEU A 248 -11.75 -3.49 11.44
C LEU A 248 -10.75 -3.31 10.28
N LEU A 249 -10.27 -2.10 10.08
CA LEU A 249 -9.36 -1.76 9.01
C LEU A 249 -7.89 -2.09 9.35
N GLY A 250 -7.55 -2.33 10.61
CA GLY A 250 -6.17 -2.56 11.05
C GLY A 250 -5.29 -1.32 10.84
N HIS A 251 -5.78 -0.14 11.24
CA HIS A 251 -5.00 1.09 11.29
C HIS A 251 -4.22 1.16 12.61
N ARG A 252 -2.91 1.47 12.55
CA ARG A 252 -2.05 1.59 13.75
C ARG A 252 -1.93 2.99 14.34
N SER A 253 -2.46 4.01 13.67
CA SER A 253 -2.35 5.39 14.12
C SER A 253 -3.60 6.17 13.74
N LEU A 254 -4.07 6.98 14.70
CA LEU A 254 -5.23 7.88 14.58
C LEU A 254 -5.11 8.89 13.42
N THR A 255 -3.90 9.15 12.93
CA THR A 255 -3.60 10.16 11.91
C THR A 255 -3.79 9.66 10.47
N MET A 256 -4.18 8.39 10.27
CA MET A 256 -4.44 7.80 8.94
C MET A 256 -5.92 7.78 8.52
N THR A 257 -6.80 8.33 9.35
CA THR A 257 -8.18 8.65 8.96
C THR A 257 -8.20 10.04 8.34
#